data_AF-A0A962V5J2-F1
#
_entry.id   AF-A0A962V5J2-F1
#
_cell.length_a   1.000
_cell.length_b   1.000
_cell.length_c   1.000
_cell.angle_alpha   90.00
_cell.angle_beta   90.00
_cell.angle_gamma   90.00
#
_symmetry.space_group_name_H-M   'P 1'
#
loop_
_entity.id
_entity.type
_entity.pdbx_description
1 polymer ?
#
loop_
_entity_poly.entity_id
_entity_poly.type
_entity_poly.pdbx_seq_one_letter_code
_entity_poly.pdbx_strand_id
1 'polypeptide(L)'
;GLTVGLYREDNKLIPIISRPPPEERRDVDNINDVQIWSDVAQHAIPLRQVVSGFDARWDDGIIKRRDRVRTIEVRADAFMGELASDLLARVKPEIDAIELPPGYKLEWGGEYEDSARAQSYIAAGIPVPVIMMVLILVLLFNNLRQPLVILLTVPLAIIGVSVGLLLANEPFGFMAMLGFLSLSGMLIKNAIVLIDQINQELSEGQTPLNAVIESGVSRMRPVAMAAATTVLGMIPLFKDPFYIGMAVTIIGGLSFATLLTLLIVPVLYATVYRIPSRSDKNPSAAAGVHHD
;
A
#
# COMPACT_ATOMS: atom_id res chain seq x y z
N GLY A 1 -16.65 -42.12 22.79
CA GLY A 1 -17.79 -42.25 23.72
C GLY A 1 -19.05 -41.92 22.96
N LEU A 2 -20.18 -42.52 23.34
CA LEU A 2 -21.47 -42.31 22.70
C LEU A 2 -22.33 -41.38 23.55
N THR A 3 -22.93 -40.36 22.96
CA THR A 3 -23.91 -39.52 23.67
C THR A 3 -25.21 -40.32 23.83
N VAL A 4 -25.57 -40.63 25.08
CA VAL A 4 -26.78 -41.44 25.39
C VAL A 4 -27.97 -40.60 25.83
N GLY A 5 -27.75 -39.33 26.16
CA GLY A 5 -28.80 -38.40 26.54
C GLY A 5 -28.27 -37.00 26.81
N LEU A 6 -29.19 -36.08 27.08
CA LEU A 6 -28.89 -34.72 27.50
C LEU A 6 -29.51 -34.49 28.87
N TYR A 7 -28.71 -34.05 29.84
CA TYR A 7 -29.17 -33.58 31.14
C TYR A 7 -29.36 -32.07 31.09
N ARG A 8 -30.53 -31.58 31.49
CA ARG A 8 -30.80 -30.15 31.56
C ARG A 8 -30.58 -29.66 32.98
N GLU A 9 -29.64 -28.73 33.13
CA GLU A 9 -29.38 -28.01 34.38
C GLU A 9 -29.59 -26.53 34.12
N ASP A 10 -30.67 -25.97 34.68
CA ASP A 10 -31.15 -24.60 34.42
C ASP A 10 -31.27 -24.28 32.91
N ASN A 11 -30.33 -23.48 32.41
CA ASN A 11 -30.23 -23.03 31.03
C ASN A 11 -29.06 -23.67 30.26
N LYS A 12 -28.47 -24.74 30.81
CA LYS A 12 -27.40 -25.52 30.18
C LYS A 12 -27.89 -26.93 29.85
N LEU A 13 -27.51 -27.40 28.66
CA LEU A 13 -27.69 -28.79 28.24
C LEU A 13 -26.33 -29.48 28.33
N ILE A 14 -26.23 -30.46 29.21
CA ILE A 14 -25.01 -31.22 29.48
C ILE A 14 -25.17 -32.61 28.85
N PRO A 15 -24.33 -33.00 27.87
CA PRO A 15 -24.41 -34.32 27.27
C PRO A 15 -23.97 -35.41 28.24
N ILE A 16 -24.80 -36.44 28.40
CA ILE A 16 -24.44 -37.68 29.10
C ILE A 16 -23.75 -38.58 28.08
N ILE A 17 -22.47 -38.88 28.30
CA ILE A 17 -21.65 -39.69 27.39
C ILE A 17 -21.38 -41.04 28.05
N SER A 18 -21.88 -42.12 27.44
CA SER A 18 -21.48 -43.47 27.78
C SER A 18 -20.13 -43.80 27.16
N ARG A 19 -19.20 -44.26 27.99
CA ARG A 19 -17.86 -44.66 27.57
C ARG A 19 -17.26 -45.63 28.59
N PRO A 20 -16.35 -46.54 28.18
CA PRO A 20 -15.64 -47.42 29.10
C PRO A 20 -14.86 -46.68 30.19
N PRO A 21 -14.56 -47.33 31.33
CA PRO A 21 -13.71 -46.79 32.38
C PRO A 21 -12.36 -46.26 31.85
N PRO A 22 -11.71 -45.30 32.54
CA PRO A 22 -10.43 -44.75 32.09
C PRO A 22 -9.31 -45.79 31.97
N GLU A 23 -9.29 -46.79 32.86
CA GLU A 23 -8.23 -47.82 32.91
C GLU A 23 -8.19 -48.69 31.64
N GLU A 24 -9.35 -48.97 31.05
CA GLU A 24 -9.48 -49.75 29.83
C GLU A 24 -9.12 -48.98 28.55
N ARG A 25 -8.86 -47.66 28.63
CA ARG A 25 -8.65 -46.79 27.45
C ARG A 25 -7.29 -46.08 27.41
N ARG A 26 -6.40 -46.38 28.35
CA ARG A 26 -5.08 -45.74 28.42
C ARG A 26 -4.07 -46.33 27.45
N ASP A 27 -4.21 -47.63 27.17
CA ASP A 27 -3.29 -48.36 26.31
C ASP A 27 -3.97 -48.71 24.98
N VAL A 28 -3.21 -48.68 23.89
CA VAL A 28 -3.64 -49.13 22.57
C VAL A 28 -3.85 -50.64 22.58
N ASP A 29 -3.07 -51.39 23.36
CA ASP A 29 -3.17 -52.85 23.43
C ASP A 29 -4.51 -53.33 24.03
N ASN A 30 -5.13 -52.50 24.87
CA ASN A 30 -6.44 -52.78 25.47
C ASN A 30 -7.58 -52.82 24.43
N ILE A 31 -7.37 -52.31 23.21
CA ILE A 31 -8.37 -52.38 22.13
C ILE A 31 -8.75 -53.82 21.78
N ASN A 32 -7.82 -54.77 21.97
CA ASN A 32 -8.03 -56.19 21.70
C ASN A 32 -9.07 -56.82 22.64
N ASP A 33 -9.16 -56.31 23.86
CA ASP A 33 -9.98 -56.87 24.94
C ASP A 33 -11.30 -56.11 25.15
N VAL A 34 -11.55 -55.07 24.34
CA VAL A 34 -12.82 -54.34 24.31
C VAL A 34 -13.95 -55.33 24.00
N GLN A 35 -14.90 -55.44 24.92
CA GLN A 35 -16.06 -56.31 24.80
C GLN A 35 -17.13 -55.64 23.93
N ILE A 36 -17.54 -56.32 22.87
CA ILE A 36 -18.66 -55.91 22.02
C ILE A 36 -19.84 -56.86 22.20
N TRP A 37 -21.06 -56.32 22.21
CA TRP A 37 -22.27 -57.13 22.30
C TRP A 37 -22.56 -57.81 20.96
N SER A 38 -22.86 -59.11 20.97
CA SER A 38 -23.30 -59.86 19.79
C SER A 38 -24.75 -60.28 19.94
N ASP A 39 -25.62 -59.75 19.08
CA ASP A 39 -27.05 -60.11 19.07
C ASP A 39 -27.28 -61.58 18.70
N VAL A 40 -26.36 -62.19 17.95
CA VAL A 40 -26.47 -63.61 17.57
C VAL A 40 -26.05 -64.52 18.72
N ALA A 41 -24.96 -64.17 19.41
CA ALA A 41 -24.44 -64.99 20.50
C ALA A 41 -25.12 -64.71 21.85
N GLN A 42 -25.90 -63.62 21.96
CA GLN A 42 -26.55 -63.16 23.20
C GLN A 42 -25.58 -62.98 24.38
N HIS A 43 -24.31 -62.75 24.09
CA HIS A 43 -23.28 -62.44 25.08
C HIS A 43 -22.23 -61.50 24.47
N ALA A 44 -21.42 -60.89 25.34
CA ALA A 44 -20.31 -60.05 24.93
C ALA A 44 -19.13 -60.91 24.42
N ILE A 45 -18.49 -60.45 23.36
CA ILE A 45 -17.36 -61.11 22.70
C ILE A 45 -16.20 -60.10 22.62
N PRO A 46 -14.95 -60.47 22.93
CA PRO A 46 -13.82 -59.56 22.78
C PRO A 46 -13.57 -59.22 21.29
N LEU A 47 -13.23 -57.96 21.02
CA LEU A 47 -13.05 -57.44 19.67
C LEU A 47 -12.05 -58.26 18.83
N ARG A 48 -11.01 -58.81 19.45
CA ARG A 48 -10.02 -59.70 18.79
C ARG A 48 -10.61 -60.93 18.09
N GLN A 49 -11.81 -61.38 18.47
CA GLN A 49 -12.45 -62.55 17.85
C GLN A 49 -13.24 -62.19 16.57
N VAL A 50 -13.48 -60.89 16.32
CA VAL A 50 -14.26 -60.43 15.17
C VAL A 50 -13.44 -59.61 14.17
N VAL A 51 -12.23 -59.17 14.53
CA VAL A 51 -11.31 -58.46 13.63
C VAL A 51 -10.11 -59.35 13.28
N SER A 52 -9.55 -59.15 12.09
CA SER A 52 -8.36 -59.89 11.62
C SER A 52 -7.06 -59.40 12.26
N GLY A 53 -7.04 -58.18 12.81
CA GLY A 53 -5.87 -57.55 13.43
C GLY A 53 -6.00 -56.03 13.47
N PHE A 54 -5.05 -55.38 14.15
CA PHE A 54 -4.95 -53.93 14.24
C PHE A 54 -3.66 -53.45 13.59
N ASP A 55 -3.78 -52.56 12.61
CA ASP A 55 -2.64 -51.90 11.95
C ASP A 55 -2.54 -50.45 12.43
N ALA A 56 -1.42 -50.08 13.05
CA ALA A 56 -1.12 -48.68 13.29
C ALA A 56 -0.69 -48.01 11.97
N ARG A 57 -1.51 -47.08 11.49
CA ARG A 57 -1.20 -46.27 10.29
C ARG A 57 -1.11 -44.81 10.66
N TRP A 58 -0.13 -44.13 10.08
CA TRP A 58 -0.09 -42.68 10.09
C TRP A 58 -1.20 -42.16 9.18
N ASP A 59 -2.01 -41.27 9.72
CA ASP A 59 -3.05 -40.58 8.97
C ASP A 59 -2.96 -39.08 9.25
N ASP A 60 -3.25 -38.28 8.24
CA ASP A 60 -3.22 -36.83 8.34
C ASP A 60 -4.48 -36.35 9.06
N GLY A 61 -4.37 -36.07 10.36
CA GLY A 61 -5.49 -35.61 11.17
C GLY A 61 -6.15 -34.32 10.67
N ILE A 62 -5.45 -33.52 9.84
CA ILE A 62 -5.97 -32.30 9.23
C ILE A 62 -5.46 -32.19 7.79
N ILE A 63 -6.39 -32.23 6.83
CA ILE A 63 -6.09 -31.98 5.42
C ILE A 63 -6.54 -30.56 5.05
N LYS A 64 -5.58 -29.62 5.01
CA LYS A 64 -5.83 -28.26 4.53
C LYS A 64 -5.98 -28.23 3.00
N ARG A 65 -6.92 -27.42 2.53
CA ARG A 65 -7.17 -27.20 1.10
C ARG A 65 -7.38 -25.72 0.81
N ARG A 66 -6.71 -25.20 -0.21
CA ARG A 66 -6.95 -23.87 -0.79
C ARG A 66 -7.44 -24.06 -2.22
N ASP A 67 -8.55 -23.41 -2.57
CA ASP A 67 -9.19 -23.54 -3.90
C ASP A 67 -9.38 -24.99 -4.36
N ARG A 68 -9.78 -25.86 -3.42
CA ARG A 68 -10.00 -27.31 -3.61
C ARG A 68 -8.75 -28.14 -3.89
N VAL A 69 -7.56 -27.55 -3.83
CA VAL A 69 -6.28 -28.26 -3.94
C VAL A 69 -5.71 -28.50 -2.52
N ARG A 70 -5.07 -29.65 -2.27
CA ARG A 70 -4.39 -29.89 -0.98
C ARG A 70 -3.19 -28.95 -0.87
N THR A 71 -3.08 -28.25 0.25
CA THR A 71 -2.08 -27.19 0.43
C THR A 71 -1.42 -27.32 1.79
N ILE A 72 -0.11 -27.13 1.82
CA ILE A 72 0.67 -27.00 3.05
C ILE A 72 0.93 -25.50 3.26
N GLU A 73 0.55 -24.99 4.42
CA GLU A 73 0.84 -23.61 4.81
C GLU A 73 2.08 -23.58 5.68
N VAL A 74 3.14 -22.96 5.18
CA VAL A 74 4.34 -22.65 5.96
C VAL A 74 4.22 -21.20 6.42
N ARG A 75 4.39 -20.96 7.73
CA ARG A 75 4.31 -19.64 8.34
C ARG A 75 5.62 -19.33 9.05
N ALA A 76 6.05 -18.08 8.96
CA ALA A 76 7.22 -17.57 9.64
C ALA A 76 6.92 -16.14 10.09
N ASP A 77 7.33 -15.81 11.30
CA ASP A 77 7.22 -14.47 11.87
C ASP A 77 8.60 -13.80 11.90
N ALA A 78 8.64 -12.49 11.68
CA ALA A 78 9.86 -11.71 11.81
C ALA A 78 10.28 -11.55 13.29
N PHE A 79 11.58 -11.42 13.53
CA PHE A 79 12.09 -11.10 14.86
C PHE A 79 11.62 -9.70 15.30
N MET A 80 11.49 -9.47 16.62
CA MET A 80 11.13 -8.15 17.13
C MET A 80 12.09 -7.07 16.62
N GLY A 81 11.54 -6.04 15.97
CA GLY A 81 12.29 -4.90 15.44
C GLY A 81 12.64 -4.99 13.95
N GLU A 82 12.29 -6.08 13.27
CA GLU A 82 12.40 -6.22 11.81
C GLU A 82 11.02 -6.12 11.15
N LEU A 83 10.93 -5.42 10.01
CA LEU A 83 9.71 -5.37 9.21
C LEU A 83 9.50 -6.70 8.47
N ALA A 84 8.25 -7.16 8.37
CA ALA A 84 7.91 -8.37 7.63
C ALA A 84 8.33 -8.28 6.14
N SER A 85 8.29 -7.08 5.55
CA SER A 85 8.76 -6.82 4.18
C SER A 85 10.25 -7.09 3.99
N ASP A 86 11.07 -6.80 5.00
CA ASP A 86 12.53 -6.92 4.94
C ASP A 86 12.96 -8.37 5.07
N LEU A 87 12.33 -9.10 6.00
CA LEU A 87 12.48 -10.55 6.12
C LEU A 87 12.08 -11.23 4.81
N LEU A 88 10.93 -10.85 4.24
CA LEU A 88 10.46 -11.38 2.97
C LEU A 88 11.45 -11.11 1.85
N ALA A 89 11.96 -9.88 1.73
CA ALA A 89 12.94 -9.52 0.70
C ALA A 89 14.23 -10.35 0.79
N ARG A 90 14.64 -10.74 2.01
CA ARG A 90 15.81 -11.60 2.26
C ARG A 90 15.56 -13.06 1.88
N VAL A 91 14.42 -13.61 2.27
CA VAL A 91 14.13 -15.06 2.16
C VAL A 91 13.52 -15.44 0.81
N LYS A 92 12.73 -14.53 0.21
CA LYS A 92 12.04 -14.77 -1.05
C LYS A 92 12.94 -15.30 -2.18
N PRO A 93 14.12 -14.73 -2.48
CA PRO A 93 14.94 -15.23 -3.58
C PRO A 93 15.48 -16.65 -3.33
N GLU A 94 15.73 -17.04 -2.08
CA GLU A 94 16.16 -18.39 -1.75
C GLU A 94 15.03 -19.42 -1.90
N ILE A 95 13.80 -19.05 -1.50
CA ILE A 95 12.63 -19.92 -1.60
C ILE A 95 12.12 -20.03 -3.04
N ASP A 96 12.12 -18.93 -3.81
CA ASP A 96 11.71 -18.94 -5.22
C ASP A 96 12.70 -19.75 -6.09
N ALA A 97 13.92 -19.99 -5.61
CA ALA A 97 14.93 -20.82 -6.28
C ALA A 97 14.72 -22.34 -6.09
N ILE A 98 13.78 -22.76 -5.24
CA ILE A 98 13.50 -24.18 -5.02
C ILE A 98 12.75 -24.75 -6.23
N GLU A 99 13.36 -25.72 -6.92
CA GLU A 99 12.70 -26.43 -8.02
C GLU A 99 11.56 -27.31 -7.51
N LEU A 100 10.34 -27.00 -7.94
CA LEU A 100 9.14 -27.75 -7.57
C LEU A 100 8.84 -28.86 -8.59
N PRO A 101 8.42 -30.06 -8.14
CA PRO A 101 7.97 -31.10 -9.05
C PRO A 101 6.79 -30.63 -9.92
N PRO A 102 6.59 -31.23 -11.12
CA PRO A 102 5.48 -30.88 -11.98
C PRO A 102 4.13 -31.01 -11.27
N GLY A 103 3.28 -29.99 -11.40
CA GLY A 103 1.95 -29.95 -10.78
C GLY A 103 1.89 -29.26 -9.41
N TYR A 104 3.03 -28.92 -8.81
CA TYR A 104 3.09 -28.09 -7.61
C TYR A 104 3.27 -26.61 -7.98
N LYS A 105 2.68 -25.74 -7.16
CA LYS A 105 2.84 -24.29 -7.26
C LYS A 105 3.18 -23.75 -5.88
N LEU A 106 4.08 -22.77 -5.86
CA LEU A 106 4.38 -21.99 -4.68
C LEU A 106 3.72 -20.63 -4.83
N GLU A 107 2.95 -20.25 -3.81
CA GLU A 107 2.25 -18.99 -3.75
C GLU A 107 2.57 -18.33 -2.41
N TRP A 108 2.94 -17.06 -2.47
CA TRP A 108 3.17 -16.23 -1.29
C TRP A 108 1.82 -15.74 -0.75
N GLY A 109 1.56 -16.02 0.53
CA GLY A 109 0.37 -15.58 1.24
C GLY A 109 0.65 -14.48 2.26
N GLY A 110 -0.36 -14.15 3.07
CA GLY A 110 -0.24 -13.19 4.18
C GLY A 110 -0.19 -11.74 3.71
N GLU A 111 0.54 -10.89 4.44
CA GLU A 111 0.57 -9.44 4.22
C GLU A 111 1.05 -9.05 2.81
N TYR A 112 1.93 -9.84 2.19
CA TYR A 112 2.39 -9.61 0.83
C TYR A 112 1.26 -9.82 -0.20
N GLU A 113 0.50 -10.91 -0.06
CA GLU A 113 -0.64 -11.19 -0.93
C GLU A 113 -1.70 -10.09 -0.80
N ASP A 114 -2.04 -9.73 0.43
CA ASP A 114 -3.04 -8.69 0.71
C ASP A 114 -2.59 -7.32 0.18
N SER A 115 -1.33 -6.97 0.38
CA SER A 115 -0.75 -5.72 -0.13
C SER A 115 -0.71 -5.69 -1.66
N ALA A 116 -0.24 -6.75 -2.31
CA ALA A 116 -0.15 -6.83 -3.76
C ALA A 116 -1.55 -6.79 -4.41
N ARG A 117 -2.50 -7.51 -3.81
CA ARG A 117 -3.90 -7.51 -4.26
C ARG A 117 -4.51 -6.11 -4.12
N ALA A 118 -4.33 -5.45 -2.98
CA ALA A 118 -4.82 -4.09 -2.77
C ALA A 118 -4.18 -3.08 -3.75
N GLN A 119 -2.87 -3.19 -4.00
CA GLN A 119 -2.18 -2.35 -4.99
C GLN A 119 -2.74 -2.54 -6.40
N SER A 120 -3.04 -3.78 -6.81
CA SER A 120 -3.61 -4.06 -8.13
C SER A 120 -5.00 -3.43 -8.31
N TYR A 121 -5.84 -3.44 -7.27
CA TYR A 121 -7.15 -2.79 -7.31
C TYR A 121 -7.04 -1.27 -7.41
N ILE A 122 -6.11 -0.66 -6.66
CA ILE A 122 -5.86 0.78 -6.77
C ILE A 122 -5.33 1.13 -8.16
N ALA A 123 -4.33 0.39 -8.66
CA ALA A 123 -3.74 0.63 -9.98
C ALA A 123 -4.79 0.55 -11.11
N ALA A 124 -5.71 -0.40 -11.03
CA ALA A 124 -6.85 -0.49 -11.95
C ALA A 124 -7.81 0.70 -11.84
N GLY A 125 -7.94 1.28 -10.64
CA GLY A 125 -8.79 2.44 -10.35
C GLY A 125 -8.18 3.80 -10.69
N ILE A 126 -6.85 3.96 -10.65
CA ILE A 126 -6.12 5.23 -10.89
C ILE A 126 -6.50 5.96 -12.20
N PRO A 127 -6.70 5.30 -13.35
CA PRO A 127 -6.97 5.99 -14.60
C PRO A 127 -8.20 6.90 -14.54
N VAL A 128 -9.25 6.50 -13.82
CA VAL A 128 -10.52 7.24 -13.77
C VAL A 128 -10.36 8.59 -13.05
N PRO A 129 -9.83 8.67 -11.80
CA PRO A 129 -9.52 9.93 -11.15
C PRO A 129 -8.55 10.81 -11.93
N VAL A 130 -7.54 10.23 -12.58
CA VAL A 130 -6.57 11.01 -13.37
C VAL A 130 -7.25 11.68 -14.56
N ILE A 131 -8.09 10.96 -15.31
CA ILE A 131 -8.85 11.54 -16.43
C ILE A 131 -9.78 12.65 -15.92
N MET A 132 -10.53 12.39 -14.84
CA MET A 132 -11.39 13.38 -14.21
C MET A 132 -10.63 14.63 -13.77
N MET A 133 -9.46 14.44 -13.17
CA MET A 133 -8.58 15.53 -12.75
C MET A 133 -8.11 16.38 -13.93
N VAL A 134 -7.65 15.75 -15.01
CA VAL A 134 -7.26 16.46 -16.25
C VAL A 134 -8.45 17.23 -16.82
N LEU A 135 -9.63 16.62 -16.87
CA LEU A 135 -10.85 17.26 -17.37
C LEU A 135 -11.23 18.48 -16.53
N ILE A 136 -11.19 18.37 -15.19
CA ILE A 136 -11.44 19.50 -14.28
C ILE A 136 -10.41 20.61 -14.50
N LEU A 137 -9.12 20.29 -14.66
CA LEU A 137 -8.08 21.29 -14.93
C LEU A 137 -8.33 22.05 -16.25
N VAL A 138 -8.71 21.34 -17.30
CA VAL A 138 -9.02 21.94 -18.61
C VAL A 138 -10.25 22.84 -18.50
N LEU A 139 -11.30 22.42 -17.79
CA LEU A 139 -12.49 23.23 -17.56
C LEU A 139 -12.20 24.47 -16.70
N LEU A 140 -11.33 24.34 -15.70
CA LEU A 140 -10.99 25.44 -14.79
C LEU A 140 -10.25 26.57 -15.51
N PHE A 141 -9.26 26.23 -16.35
CA PHE A 141 -8.43 27.21 -17.03
C PHE A 141 -8.90 27.55 -18.45
N ASN A 142 -9.90 26.84 -18.97
CA ASN A 142 -10.40 26.94 -20.34
C ASN A 142 -9.29 26.94 -21.41
N ASN A 143 -8.19 26.24 -21.13
CA ASN A 143 -6.98 26.21 -21.96
C ASN A 143 -6.22 24.89 -21.70
N LEU A 144 -5.55 24.36 -22.73
CA LEU A 144 -4.77 23.11 -22.64
C LEU A 144 -3.32 23.32 -22.20
N ARG A 145 -2.76 24.52 -22.39
CA ARG A 145 -1.34 24.78 -22.06
C ARG A 145 -1.08 24.82 -20.56
N GLN A 146 -1.99 25.42 -19.79
CA GLN A 146 -1.84 25.56 -18.34
C GLN A 146 -1.96 24.22 -17.60
N PRO A 147 -2.97 23.37 -17.87
CA PRO A 147 -3.03 22.01 -17.32
C PRO A 147 -1.80 21.16 -17.64
N LEU A 148 -1.22 21.28 -18.84
CA LEU A 148 0.00 20.54 -19.19
C LEU A 148 1.18 20.95 -18.30
N VAL A 149 1.37 22.24 -18.04
CA VAL A 149 2.42 22.73 -17.13
C VAL A 149 2.20 22.18 -15.71
N ILE A 150 0.95 22.15 -15.23
CA ILE A 150 0.60 21.58 -13.93
C ILE A 150 0.93 20.08 -13.88
N LEU A 151 0.51 19.31 -14.89
CA LEU A 151 0.74 17.86 -14.93
C LEU A 151 2.23 17.50 -15.02
N LEU A 152 3.05 18.32 -15.68
CA LEU A 152 4.50 18.14 -15.73
C LEU A 152 5.19 18.29 -14.36
N THR A 153 4.53 18.87 -13.36
CA THR A 153 5.06 18.94 -11.99
C THR A 153 4.97 17.61 -11.24
N VAL A 154 4.04 16.72 -11.60
CA VAL A 154 3.81 15.45 -10.89
C VAL A 154 4.97 14.47 -11.07
N PRO A 155 5.51 14.22 -12.28
CA PRO A 155 6.71 13.39 -12.44
C PRO A 155 7.92 13.94 -11.68
N LEU A 156 8.02 15.25 -11.55
CA LEU A 156 9.09 15.91 -10.77
C LEU A 156 9.01 15.58 -9.27
N ALA A 157 7.81 15.37 -8.74
CA ALA A 157 7.61 14.95 -7.36
C ALA A 157 8.17 13.56 -7.06
N ILE A 158 8.18 12.67 -8.06
CA ILE A 158 8.71 11.30 -7.93
C ILE A 158 10.18 11.33 -7.52
N ILE A 159 10.94 12.32 -7.99
CA ILE A 159 12.36 12.49 -7.61
C ILE A 159 12.47 12.73 -6.10
N GLY A 160 11.64 13.63 -5.55
CA GLY A 160 11.61 13.93 -4.12
C GLY A 160 11.20 12.73 -3.25
N VAL A 161 10.19 11.99 -3.72
CA VAL A 161 9.73 10.76 -3.05
C VAL A 161 10.82 9.69 -3.05
N SER A 162 11.47 9.48 -4.19
CA SER A 162 12.54 8.49 -4.33
C SER A 162 13.72 8.81 -3.42
N VAL A 163 14.15 10.07 -3.38
CA VAL A 163 15.21 10.51 -2.47
C VAL A 163 14.79 10.34 -1.00
N GLY A 164 13.55 10.69 -0.66
CA GLY A 164 13.03 10.53 0.71
C GLY A 164 13.02 9.08 1.19
N LEU A 165 12.52 8.18 0.35
CA LEU A 165 12.47 6.74 0.65
C LEU A 165 13.87 6.12 0.75
N LEU A 166 14.78 6.50 -0.14
CA LEU A 166 16.17 6.03 -0.09
C LEU A 166 16.90 6.51 1.17
N LEU A 167 16.66 7.74 1.62
CA LEU A 167 17.26 8.26 2.85
C LEU A 167 16.69 7.59 4.11
N ALA A 168 15.41 7.24 4.10
CA ALA A 168 14.78 6.51 5.21
C ALA A 168 15.00 4.99 5.13
N ASN A 169 15.58 4.49 4.03
CA ASN A 169 15.74 3.06 3.72
C ASN A 169 14.42 2.27 3.76
N GLU A 170 13.33 2.90 3.29
CA GLU A 170 11.98 2.33 3.29
C GLU A 170 11.56 1.90 1.87
N PRO A 171 10.96 0.70 1.70
CA PRO A 171 10.48 0.26 0.40
C PRO A 171 9.24 1.05 -0.06
N PHE A 172 9.03 1.11 -1.38
CA PHE A 172 7.78 1.64 -1.95
C PHE A 172 6.65 0.62 -1.78
N GLY A 173 6.04 0.60 -0.59
CA GLY A 173 4.92 -0.26 -0.25
C GLY A 173 3.54 0.34 -0.56
N PHE A 174 2.49 -0.36 -0.12
CA PHE A 174 1.10 0.09 -0.26
C PHE A 174 0.86 1.47 0.39
N MET A 175 1.40 1.67 1.59
CA MET A 175 1.26 2.93 2.33
C MET A 175 2.01 4.09 1.68
N ALA A 176 3.20 3.83 1.14
CA ALA A 176 3.93 4.81 0.33
C ALA A 176 3.13 5.21 -0.92
N MET A 177 2.49 4.25 -1.59
CA MET A 177 1.63 4.52 -2.76
C MET A 177 0.42 5.40 -2.41
N LEU A 178 -0.26 5.15 -1.30
CA LEU A 178 -1.35 6.01 -0.81
C LEU A 178 -0.84 7.43 -0.49
N GLY A 179 0.33 7.53 0.15
CA GLY A 179 1.01 8.81 0.41
C GLY A 179 1.33 9.56 -0.88
N PHE A 180 1.82 8.87 -1.91
CA PHE A 180 2.11 9.45 -3.22
C PHE A 180 0.86 9.98 -3.92
N LEU A 181 -0.25 9.24 -3.89
CA LEU A 181 -1.53 9.68 -4.44
C LEU A 181 -2.04 10.94 -3.74
N SER A 182 -1.94 10.99 -2.40
CA SER A 182 -2.28 12.19 -1.62
C SER A 182 -1.38 13.38 -1.95
N LEU A 183 -0.07 13.14 -2.05
CA LEU A 183 0.93 14.14 -2.42
C LEU A 183 0.66 14.77 -3.80
N SER A 184 0.31 13.95 -4.80
CA SER A 184 0.00 14.42 -6.16
C SER A 184 -1.11 15.48 -6.13
N GLY A 185 -2.18 15.25 -5.35
CA GLY A 185 -3.27 16.22 -5.22
C GLY A 185 -2.83 17.53 -4.57
N MET A 186 -2.01 17.46 -3.51
CA MET A 186 -1.47 18.64 -2.84
C MET A 186 -0.57 19.48 -3.76
N LEU A 187 0.28 18.82 -4.56
CA LEU A 187 1.15 19.51 -5.51
C LEU A 187 0.38 20.18 -6.64
N ILE A 188 -0.61 19.47 -7.18
CA ILE A 188 -1.50 20.03 -8.20
C ILE A 188 -2.24 21.25 -7.66
N LYS A 189 -2.78 21.18 -6.44
CA LYS A 189 -3.41 22.33 -5.79
C LYS A 189 -2.47 23.53 -5.71
N ASN A 190 -1.22 23.33 -5.29
CA ASN A 190 -0.23 24.41 -5.19
C ASN A 190 0.08 25.02 -6.56
N ALA A 191 0.21 24.19 -7.60
CA ALA A 191 0.44 24.65 -8.97
C ALA A 191 -0.77 25.41 -9.57
N ILE A 192 -1.99 24.95 -9.31
CA ILE A 192 -3.23 25.64 -9.71
C ILE A 192 -3.25 27.06 -9.15
N VAL A 193 -3.03 27.20 -7.84
CA VAL A 193 -3.07 28.52 -7.16
C VAL A 193 -2.01 29.48 -7.69
N LEU A 194 -0.81 28.97 -8.02
CA LEU A 194 0.26 29.79 -8.58
C LEU A 194 -0.09 30.27 -10.00
N ILE A 195 -0.59 29.39 -10.86
CA ILE A 195 -0.95 29.74 -12.24
C ILE A 195 -2.17 30.66 -12.29
N ASP A 196 -3.15 30.44 -11.41
CA ASP A 196 -4.30 31.32 -11.28
C ASP A 196 -3.87 32.75 -10.87
N GLN A 197 -2.92 32.88 -9.94
CA GLN A 197 -2.33 34.18 -9.59
C GLN A 197 -1.65 34.85 -10.79
N ILE A 198 -0.86 34.09 -11.58
CA ILE A 198 -0.20 34.61 -12.78
C ILE A 198 -1.24 35.12 -13.79
N ASN A 199 -2.35 34.41 -13.96
CA ASN A 199 -3.45 34.83 -14.84
C ASN A 199 -4.12 36.11 -14.33
N GLN A 200 -4.34 36.23 -13.02
CA GLN A 200 -4.91 37.43 -12.41
C GLN A 200 -3.98 38.64 -12.63
N GLU A 201 -2.69 38.53 -12.33
CA GLU A 201 -1.73 39.63 -12.53
C GLU A 201 -1.56 40.00 -14.01
N LEU A 202 -1.67 39.04 -14.93
CA LEU A 202 -1.68 39.30 -16.37
C LEU A 202 -2.97 40.03 -16.80
N SER A 203 -4.11 39.71 -16.20
CA SER A 203 -5.39 40.39 -16.47
C SER A 203 -5.44 41.82 -15.93
N GLU A 204 -4.67 42.11 -14.88
CA GLU A 204 -4.46 43.45 -14.32
C GLU A 204 -3.49 44.31 -15.18
N GLY A 205 -2.97 43.75 -16.28
CA GLY A 205 -2.15 44.47 -17.25
C GLY A 205 -0.64 44.48 -16.93
N GLN A 206 -0.18 43.65 -15.98
CA GLN A 206 1.25 43.52 -15.72
C GLN A 206 1.99 42.89 -16.90
N THR A 207 3.26 43.26 -17.07
CA THR A 207 4.11 42.59 -18.07
C THR A 207 4.27 41.10 -17.70
N PRO A 208 4.27 40.16 -18.67
CA PRO A 208 4.29 38.73 -18.38
C PRO A 208 5.45 38.28 -17.49
N LEU A 209 6.62 38.92 -17.61
CA LEU A 209 7.78 38.62 -16.78
C LEU A 209 7.58 39.07 -15.33
N ASN A 210 7.02 40.28 -15.11
CA ASN A 210 6.74 40.77 -13.77
C ASN A 210 5.62 39.98 -13.09
N ALA A 211 4.57 39.62 -13.85
CA ALA A 211 3.49 38.78 -13.33
C ALA A 211 4.01 37.43 -12.82
N VAL A 212 4.91 36.77 -13.55
CA VAL A 212 5.48 35.49 -13.08
C VAL A 212 6.33 35.66 -11.81
N ILE A 213 7.10 36.75 -11.70
CA ILE A 213 7.96 37.01 -10.55
C ILE A 213 7.13 37.39 -9.32
N GLU A 214 6.21 38.35 -9.44
CA GLU A 214 5.40 38.86 -8.33
C GLU A 214 4.44 37.79 -7.82
N SER A 215 3.79 37.04 -8.72
CA SER A 215 3.03 35.84 -8.37
C SER A 215 3.86 34.81 -7.62
N GLY A 216 5.10 34.55 -8.06
CA GLY A 216 6.01 33.61 -7.39
C GLY A 216 6.35 34.05 -5.96
N VAL A 217 6.69 35.33 -5.77
CA VAL A 217 7.05 35.90 -4.47
C VAL A 217 5.86 35.93 -3.51
N SER A 218 4.69 36.35 -3.99
CA SER A 218 3.47 36.43 -3.17
C SER A 218 2.98 35.05 -2.72
N ARG A 219 3.19 34.02 -3.55
CA ARG A 219 2.78 32.62 -3.25
C ARG A 219 3.82 31.82 -2.48
N MET A 220 5.07 32.24 -2.44
CA MET A 220 6.13 31.55 -1.70
C MET A 220 5.76 31.34 -0.22
N ARG A 221 5.30 32.39 0.47
CA ARG A 221 4.97 32.31 1.92
C ARG A 221 3.80 31.35 2.20
N PRO A 222 2.62 31.49 1.56
CA PRO A 222 1.51 30.56 1.79
C PRO A 222 1.84 29.10 1.47
N VAL A 223 2.54 28.84 0.36
CA VAL A 223 2.88 27.47 -0.05
C VAL A 223 3.89 26.84 0.92
N ALA A 224 4.91 27.59 1.34
CA ALA A 224 5.89 27.12 2.31
C ALA A 224 5.24 26.82 3.68
N MET A 225 4.29 27.65 4.14
CA MET A 225 3.58 27.39 5.39
C MET A 225 2.74 26.10 5.31
N ALA A 226 1.99 25.89 4.23
CA ALA A 226 1.21 24.68 4.04
C ALA A 226 2.08 23.42 4.00
N ALA A 227 3.23 23.50 3.30
CA ALA A 227 4.20 22.41 3.25
C ALA A 227 4.78 22.12 4.64
N ALA A 228 5.21 23.15 5.38
CA ALA A 228 5.76 23.02 6.72
C ALA A 228 4.75 22.39 7.69
N THR A 229 3.49 22.83 7.69
CA THR A 229 2.45 22.25 8.54
C THR A 229 2.24 20.75 8.24
N THR A 230 2.25 20.38 6.97
CA THR A 230 2.08 18.97 6.57
C THR A 230 3.29 18.14 6.99
N VAL A 231 4.51 18.65 6.77
CA VAL A 231 5.75 17.98 7.19
C VAL A 231 5.74 17.77 8.71
N LEU A 232 5.46 18.81 9.48
CA LEU A 232 5.37 18.73 10.94
C LEU A 232 4.27 17.76 11.41
N GLY A 233 3.13 17.73 10.72
CA GLY A 233 2.01 16.82 11.03
C GLY A 233 2.33 15.35 10.76
N MET A 234 3.27 15.05 9.87
CA MET A 234 3.68 13.69 9.53
C MET A 234 4.80 13.14 10.43
N ILE A 235 5.52 13.99 11.17
CA ILE A 235 6.61 13.58 12.08
C ILE A 235 6.17 12.51 13.11
N PRO A 236 4.98 12.61 13.76
CA PRO A 236 4.58 11.62 14.75
C PRO A 236 4.40 10.20 14.18
N LEU A 237 4.08 10.08 12.88
CA LEU A 237 3.82 8.80 12.22
C LEU A 237 5.08 7.95 12.05
N PHE A 238 6.29 8.53 12.21
CA PHE A 238 7.55 7.78 12.18
C PHE A 238 7.66 6.72 13.28
N LYS A 239 6.85 6.83 14.34
CA LYS A 239 6.85 5.86 15.44
C LYS A 239 6.08 4.58 15.10
N ASP A 240 5.24 4.60 14.06
CA ASP A 240 4.41 3.47 13.67
C ASP A 240 4.97 2.82 12.39
N PRO A 241 5.48 1.57 12.46
CA PRO A 241 6.01 0.84 11.31
C PRO A 241 5.01 0.70 10.15
N PHE A 242 3.71 0.78 10.42
CA PHE A 242 2.69 0.70 9.38
C PHE A 242 2.60 1.99 8.55
N TYR A 243 2.81 3.16 9.18
CA TYR A 243 2.63 4.47 8.52
C TYR A 243 3.93 5.14 8.09
N ILE A 244 5.09 4.63 8.51
CA ILE A 244 6.40 5.23 8.21
C ILE A 244 6.61 5.46 6.71
N GLY A 245 6.33 4.48 5.85
CA GLY A 245 6.49 4.61 4.40
C GLY A 245 5.59 5.70 3.78
N MET A 246 4.38 5.90 4.32
CA MET A 246 3.49 7.00 3.91
C MET A 246 4.05 8.36 4.35
N ALA A 247 4.47 8.47 5.60
CA ALA A 247 5.00 9.70 6.18
C ALA A 247 6.28 10.15 5.46
N VAL A 248 7.22 9.23 5.23
CA VAL A 248 8.47 9.49 4.48
C VAL A 248 8.16 9.96 3.05
N THR A 249 7.23 9.30 2.37
CA THR A 249 6.80 9.68 1.01
C THR A 249 6.26 11.11 0.96
N ILE A 250 5.39 11.47 1.91
CA ILE A 250 4.81 12.82 1.97
C ILE A 250 5.86 13.85 2.36
N ILE A 251 6.68 13.60 3.38
CA ILE A 251 7.70 14.56 3.83
C ILE A 251 8.75 14.79 2.74
N GLY A 252 9.38 13.73 2.25
CA GLY A 252 10.44 13.83 1.24
C GLY A 252 9.90 14.39 -0.08
N GLY A 253 8.77 13.86 -0.52
CA GLY A 253 8.09 14.31 -1.72
C GLY A 253 7.67 15.77 -1.65
N LEU A 254 6.96 16.19 -0.60
CA LEU A 254 6.47 17.56 -0.48
C LEU A 254 7.59 18.57 -0.24
N SER A 255 8.60 18.24 0.58
CA SER A 255 9.69 19.18 0.87
C SER A 255 10.50 19.48 -0.39
N PHE A 256 10.87 18.42 -1.12
CA PHE A 256 11.62 18.56 -2.36
C PHE A 256 10.76 19.17 -3.47
N ALA A 257 9.52 18.67 -3.64
CA ALA A 257 8.62 19.18 -4.67
C ALA A 257 8.23 20.63 -4.40
N THR A 258 8.06 21.09 -3.16
CA THR A 258 7.72 22.50 -2.88
C THR A 258 8.82 23.45 -3.34
N LEU A 259 10.08 23.14 -3.00
CA LEU A 259 11.25 23.87 -3.50
C LEU A 259 11.28 23.88 -5.03
N LEU A 260 11.06 22.72 -5.63
CA LEU A 260 11.13 22.55 -7.07
C LEU A 260 9.97 23.24 -7.79
N THR A 261 8.75 23.24 -7.24
CA THR A 261 7.56 23.83 -7.84
C THR A 261 7.67 25.36 -7.87
N LEU A 262 8.19 25.96 -6.79
CA LEU A 262 8.42 27.41 -6.72
C LEU A 262 9.47 27.92 -7.71
N LEU A 263 10.41 27.08 -8.13
CA LEU A 263 11.45 27.43 -9.11
C LEU A 263 11.04 27.03 -10.54
N ILE A 264 10.61 25.79 -10.71
CA ILE A 264 10.40 25.18 -12.04
C ILE A 264 9.07 25.59 -12.65
N VAL A 265 7.99 25.80 -11.89
CA VAL A 265 6.71 26.22 -12.50
C VAL A 265 6.82 27.60 -13.16
N PRO A 266 7.40 28.63 -12.51
CA PRO A 266 7.65 29.91 -13.17
C PRO A 266 8.49 29.79 -14.45
N VAL A 267 9.54 28.96 -14.41
CA VAL A 267 10.46 28.74 -15.54
C VAL A 267 9.77 27.99 -16.69
N LEU A 268 9.03 26.91 -16.39
CA LEU A 268 8.25 26.17 -17.37
C LEU A 268 7.18 27.04 -18.00
N TYR A 269 6.47 27.83 -17.19
CA TYR A 269 5.47 28.77 -17.69
C TYR A 269 6.10 29.80 -18.62
N ALA A 270 7.20 30.45 -18.21
CA ALA A 270 7.89 31.44 -19.04
C ALA A 270 8.42 30.83 -20.36
N THR A 271 8.88 29.58 -20.32
CA THR A 271 9.39 28.87 -21.50
C THR A 271 8.26 28.49 -22.47
N VAL A 272 7.15 27.94 -21.95
CA VAL A 272 5.99 27.54 -22.76
C VAL A 272 5.31 28.75 -23.41
N TYR A 273 5.28 29.88 -22.70
CA TYR A 273 4.70 31.13 -23.21
C TYR A 273 5.71 32.05 -23.92
N ARG A 274 6.98 31.63 -24.05
CA ARG A 274 8.08 32.37 -24.70
C ARG A 274 8.13 33.84 -24.28
N ILE A 275 8.10 34.09 -22.97
CA ILE A 275 8.15 35.45 -22.43
C ILE A 275 9.53 36.07 -22.75
N PRO A 276 9.60 37.25 -23.39
CA PRO A 276 10.87 37.89 -23.71
C PRO A 276 11.66 38.17 -22.42
N SER A 277 12.90 37.69 -22.35
CA SER A 277 13.82 38.07 -21.29
C SER A 277 14.13 39.57 -21.40
N ARG A 278 14.29 40.25 -20.26
CA ARG A 278 14.61 41.68 -20.18
C ARG A 278 15.83 42.09 -21.04
N SER A 279 16.65 41.12 -21.45
CA SER A 279 17.81 41.31 -22.33
C SER A 279 17.50 41.70 -23.78
N ASP A 280 16.26 41.57 -24.28
CA ASP A 280 15.91 41.96 -25.67
C ASP A 280 15.51 43.44 -25.81
N LYS A 281 15.47 44.20 -24.71
CA LYS A 281 15.38 45.67 -24.77
C LYS A 281 16.75 46.28 -24.51
N ASN A 282 17.62 46.19 -25.51
CA ASN A 282 18.85 46.97 -25.54
C ASN A 282 18.48 48.47 -25.72
N PRO A 283 18.79 49.37 -24.78
CA PRO A 283 18.39 50.77 -24.86
C PRO A 283 19.40 51.64 -25.64
N SER A 284 19.86 51.20 -26.82
CA SER A 284 20.86 51.96 -27.61
C SER A 284 20.32 52.67 -28.87
N ALA A 285 19.01 52.85 -29.02
CA ALA A 285 18.43 53.55 -30.17
C ALA A 285 17.62 54.81 -29.82
N ALA A 286 17.82 55.39 -28.63
CA ALA A 286 17.13 56.62 -28.19
C ALA A 286 18.08 57.75 -27.77
N ALA A 287 19.34 57.74 -28.23
CA ALA A 287 20.26 58.85 -28.07
C ALA A 287 20.82 59.21 -29.46
N GLY A 288 20.13 60.14 -30.14
CA GLY A 288 20.67 60.68 -31.39
C GLY A 288 19.67 61.29 -32.37
N VAL A 289 18.64 62.02 -31.93
CA VAL A 289 18.03 63.07 -32.76
C VAL A 289 17.50 64.20 -31.86
N HIS A 290 18.41 65.09 -31.44
CA HIS A 290 18.12 66.50 -31.17
C HIS A 290 19.46 67.24 -31.03
N HIS A 291 19.88 67.86 -32.14
CA HIS A 291 20.75 69.04 -32.30
C HIS A 291 21.54 68.88 -33.61
N ASP A 292 20.96 69.36 -34.71
CA ASP A 292 21.36 70.59 -35.42
C ASP A 292 20.44 70.85 -36.62
#